data_AF-A0A5E4TIA4-F1
#
_entry.id   AF-A0A5E4TIA4-F1
#
_cell.length_a   1.000
_cell.length_b   1.000
_cell.length_c   1.000
_cell.angle_alpha   90.00
_cell.angle_beta   90.00
_cell.angle_gamma   90.00
#
_symmetry.space_group_name_H-M   'P 1'
#
loop_
_entity.id
_entity.type
_entity.pdbx_description
1 polymer ?
#
loop_
_entity_poly.entity_id
_entity_poly.type
_entity_poly.pdbx_seq_one_letter_code
_entity_poly.pdbx_strand_id
1 'polypeptide(L)' 'MGCLRPPAMRKLQQLHAAATLAFLRAPPGNRLEALRGNRLGQYSIRINDQWRLCFRFDAGNASDVKIVDYH' A
#
# COMPACT_ATOMS: atom_id res chain seq x y z
N MET A 1 22.06 -4.73 1.80
CA MET A 1 21.29 -5.05 3.03
C MET A 1 20.44 -3.84 3.41
N GLY A 2 19.35 -3.60 2.66
CA GLY A 2 18.41 -2.52 2.98
C GLY A 2 17.41 -3.04 4.01
N CYS A 3 17.41 -2.49 5.21
CA CYS A 3 16.46 -2.87 6.25
C CYS A 3 15.02 -2.52 5.83
N LEU A 4 14.10 -3.48 5.89
CA LEU A 4 12.70 -3.31 5.51
C LEU A 4 11.91 -2.34 6.41
N ARG A 5 12.35 -2.19 7.66
CA ARG A 5 11.65 -1.46 8.72
C ARG A 5 11.40 0.03 8.38
N PRO A 6 12.42 0.84 8.00
CA PRO A 6 12.20 2.25 7.69
C PRO A 6 11.24 2.52 6.51
N PRO A 7 11.35 1.86 5.34
CA PRO A 7 10.43 2.12 4.23
C PRO A 7 9.02 1.59 4.49
N ALA A 8 8.86 0.46 5.17
CA ALA A 8 7.53 -0.07 5.51
C ALA A 8 6.78 0.85 6.48
N MET A 9 7.45 1.37 7.53
CA MET A 9 6.83 2.30 8.49
C MET A 9 6.34 3.58 7.82
N ARG A 10 7.15 4.18 6.94
CA ARG A 10 6.73 5.40 6.21
C ARG A 10 5.47 5.16 5.38
N LYS A 11 5.36 4.00 4.73
CA LYS A 11 4.19 3.63 3.93
C LYS A 11 2.96 3.38 4.81
N LEU A 12 3.14 2.74 5.97
CA LEU A 12 2.07 2.55 6.97
C LEU A 12 1.56 3.89 7.53
N GLN A 13 2.45 4.84 7.83
CA GLN A 13 2.03 6.18 8.28
C GLN A 13 1.28 6.94 7.19
N GLN A 14 1.72 6.85 5.93
CA GLN A 14 0.98 7.44 4.81
C GLN A 14 -0.38 6.79 4.62
N LEU A 15 -0.47 5.47 4.77
CA LEU A 15 -1.72 4.74 4.71
C LEU A 15 -2.69 5.15 5.82
N HIS A 16 -2.18 5.30 7.04
CA HIS A 16 -2.97 5.74 8.18
C HIS A 16 -3.46 7.19 8.05
N ALA A 17 -2.65 8.07 7.44
CA ALA A 17 -3.00 9.47 7.21
C ALA A 17 -3.88 9.68 5.97
N ALA A 18 -4.03 8.67 5.11
CA ALA A 18 -4.73 8.82 3.83
C ALA A 18 -6.24 8.79 4.01
N ALA A 19 -6.88 9.95 3.82
CA ALA A 19 -8.34 10.03 3.72
C ALA A 19 -8.87 9.57 2.35
N THR A 20 -8.02 9.53 1.30
CA THR A 20 -8.41 9.12 -0.05
C THR A 20 -7.31 8.35 -0.77
N LEU A 21 -7.70 7.53 -1.76
CA LEU A 21 -6.75 6.85 -2.66
C LEU A 21 -5.91 7.83 -3.48
N ALA A 22 -6.44 9.03 -3.76
CA ALA A 22 -5.71 10.08 -4.45
C ALA A 22 -4.51 10.57 -3.62
N PHE A 23 -4.66 10.67 -2.30
CA PHE A 23 -3.56 10.97 -1.39
C PHE A 23 -2.45 9.91 -1.46
N LEU A 24 -2.82 8.64 -1.60
CA LEU A 24 -1.87 7.54 -1.78
C LEU A 24 -1.26 7.49 -3.18
N ARG A 25 -1.89 8.09 -4.20
CA ARG A 25 -1.35 8.22 -5.56
C ARG A 25 -0.46 9.45 -5.75
N ALA A 26 -0.59 10.47 -4.89
CA ALA A 26 0.19 11.70 -4.97
C ALA A 26 1.72 11.47 -4.93
N PRO A 27 2.26 10.54 -4.10
CA PRO A 27 3.69 10.22 -4.15
C PRO A 27 3.98 9.37 -5.39
N PRO A 28 4.90 9.81 -6.28
CA PRO A 28 5.21 9.06 -7.51
C PRO A 28 5.77 7.65 -7.25
N GLY A 29 6.33 7.42 -6.06
CA GLY A 29 6.87 6.13 -5.63
C GLY A 29 5.87 5.13 -5.04
N ASN A 30 4.59 5.49 -4.86
CA ASN A 30 3.59 4.54 -4.34
C ASN A 30 3.11 3.55 -5.42
N ARG A 31 3.04 3.98 -6.68
CA ARG A 31 2.50 3.17 -7.80
C ARG A 31 1.30 2.34 -7.35
N LEU A 32 0.28 3.02 -6.82
CA LEU A 32 -0.92 2.38 -6.29
C LEU A 32 -1.64 1.64 -7.42
N GLU A 33 -1.75 0.32 -7.29
CA GLU A 33 -2.44 -0.56 -8.22
C GLU A 33 -3.72 -1.09 -7.57
N ALA A 34 -4.87 -0.89 -8.21
CA ALA A 34 -6.14 -1.46 -7.78
C ALA A 34 -6.23 -2.91 -8.25
N LEU A 35 -6.40 -3.84 -7.30
CA LEU A 35 -6.58 -5.25 -7.58
C LEU A 35 -7.99 -5.47 -8.17
N ARG A 36 -8.06 -6.28 -9.23
CA ARG A 36 -9.30 -6.61 -9.97
C ARG A 36 -9.69 -8.08 -9.77
N GLY A 37 -10.90 -8.45 -10.15
CA GLY A 37 -11.42 -9.81 -10.03
C GLY A 37 -11.91 -10.15 -8.62
N ASN A 38 -11.52 -11.31 -8.07
CA ASN A 38 -11.99 -11.80 -6.76
C ASN A 38 -11.51 -10.96 -5.56
N ARG A 39 -10.70 -9.92 -5.81
CA ARG A 39 -10.15 -8.98 -4.82
C ARG A 39 -10.57 -7.53 -5.08
N LEU A 40 -11.68 -7.32 -5.79
CA LEU A 40 -12.28 -5.99 -6.00
C LEU A 40 -12.38 -5.22 -4.67
N GLY A 41 -11.90 -3.98 -4.66
CA GLY A 41 -11.80 -3.14 -3.46
C GLY A 41 -10.49 -3.27 -2.67
N GLN A 42 -9.56 -4.13 -3.11
CA GLN A 42 -8.19 -4.14 -2.59
C GLN A 42 -7.25 -3.33 -3.48
N TYR A 43 -6.23 -2.79 -2.84
CA TYR A 43 -5.19 -1.96 -3.42
C TYR A 43 -3.84 -2.50 -3.01
N SER A 44 -2.85 -2.29 -3.87
CA SER A 44 -1.46 -2.61 -3.57
C SER A 44 -0.56 -1.41 -3.82
N ILE A 45 0.40 -1.20 -2.92
CA ILE A 45 1.42 -0.14 -2.99
C ILE A 45 2.79 -0.80 -2.94
N ARG A 46 3.73 -0.33 -3.78
CA ARG A 46 5.11 -0.81 -3.75
C ARG A 46 5.87 -0.23 -2.56
N ILE A 47 6.48 -1.09 -1.74
CA ILE A 47 7.37 -0.67 -0.64
C ILE A 47 8.81 -0.58 -1.17
N ASN A 48 9.29 -1.62 -1.85
CA ASN A 48 10.61 -1.69 -2.51
C ASN A 48 10.55 -2.67 -3.70
N ASP A 49 11.70 -3.16 -4.19
CA ASP A 49 11.74 -4.09 -5.34
C ASP A 49 11.18 -5.48 -5.06
N GLN A 50 11.15 -5.92 -3.80
CA GLN A 50 10.73 -7.26 -3.40
C GLN A 50 9.34 -7.27 -2.72
N TRP A 51 8.97 -6.19 -2.05
CA TRP A 51 7.83 -6.15 -1.13
C TRP A 51 6.74 -5.19 -1.57
N ARG A 52 5.50 -5.64 -1.44
CA ARG A 52 4.28 -4.87 -1.71
C ARG A 52 3.36 -4.88 -0.49
N LEU A 53 2.69 -3.75 -0.26
CA LEU A 53 1.66 -3.60 0.76
C LEU A 53 0.30 -3.76 0.09
N CYS A 54 -0.45 -4.81 0.43
CA CYS A 54 -1.82 -5.03 0.02
C CYS A 54 -2.78 -4.61 1.13
N PHE A 55 -3.85 -3.90 0.81
CA PHE A 55 -4.86 -3.47 1.79
C PHE A 55 -6.19 -3.21 1.09
N ARG A 56 -7.28 -3.26 1.84
CA ARG A 56 -8.58 -2.70 1.42
C ARG A 56 -8.63 -1.25 1.81
N PHE A 57 -9.26 -0.43 0.98
CA PHE A 57 -9.50 0.97 1.28
C PHE A 57 -10.97 1.25 1.09
N ASP A 58 -11.65 1.63 2.17
CA ASP A 58 -13.07 1.92 2.18
C ASP A 58 -13.32 3.22 2.95
N ALA A 59 -14.00 4.18 2.31
CA ALA A 59 -14.42 5.44 2.92
C ALA A 59 -13.32 6.20 3.72
N GLY A 60 -12.05 6.12 3.32
CA GLY A 60 -10.94 6.78 4.01
C GLY A 60 -10.26 5.93 5.08
N ASN A 61 -10.66 4.67 5.23
CA ASN A 61 -10.07 3.73 6.17
C ASN A 61 -9.39 2.57 5.44
N ALA A 62 -8.18 2.23 5.88
CA ALA A 62 -7.45 1.07 5.38
C ALA A 62 -7.67 -0.16 6.27
N SER A 63 -8.06 -1.28 5.66
CA SER A 63 -8.41 -2.54 6.34
C SER A 63 -7.67 -3.72 5.71
N ASP A 64 -7.51 -4.84 6.42
CA ASP A 64 -6.82 -6.05 5.91
C ASP A 64 -5.42 -5.76 5.33
N VAL A 65 -4.63 -4.95 6.04
CA VAL A 65 -3.28 -4.56 5.61
C VAL A 65 -2.32 -5.74 5.74
N LYS A 66 -1.70 -6.14 4.62
CA LYS A 66 -0.77 -7.26 4.51
C LYS A 66 0.46 -6.86 3.72
N ILE A 67 1.64 -7.23 4.21
CA ILE A 67 2.87 -7.12 3.45
C ILE A 67 3.10 -8.46 2.75
N VAL A 68 3.16 -8.44 1.42
CA VAL A 68 3.44 -9.63 0.60
C VAL A 68 4.81 -9.48 -0.05
N ASP A 69 5.58 -10.56 -0.03
CA ASP A 69 6.81 -10.69 -0.79
C ASP A 69 6.47 -11.19 -2.21
N TYR A 70 7.12 -10.60 -3.21
CA TYR A 70 7.03 -11.01 -4.60
C TYR A 70 8.40 -11.59 -4.96
N HIS A 71 8.66 -12.82 -4.52
CA HIS A 71 9.77 -13.65 -4.97
C HIS A 71 9.26 -15.03 -5.40
#